data_AF-A0AAN9RQY9-F1
#
_entry.id   AF-A0AAN9RQY9-F1
#
_cell.length_a   1.000
_cell.length_b   1.000
_cell.length_c   1.000
_cell.angle_alpha   90.00
_cell.angle_beta   90.00
_cell.angle_gamma   90.00
#
_symmetry.space_group_name_H-M   'P 1'
#
loop_
_entity.id
_entity.type
_entity.pdbx_description
1 polymer ?
#
loop_
_entity_poly.entity_id
_entity_poly.type
_entity_poly.pdbx_seq_one_letter_code
_entity_poly.pdbx_strand_id
1 'polypeptide(L)'
;MGLRSRTLEITVISGENVRIMEDAYVVVRAESLNCCTTRSAKDDGSNFLSWNQKFLLDMPMHARSITFEVQCSKFKSFRPLGVARIAASDFLGDADVPENQLQELSYGLRDWEGKRNGVIHFTVRVVPPPPPTEEKWVKPSVKAVVTRKGCGDGMKVGDNNKEVVVGVPFWWN
;
A
#
# COMPACT_ATOMS: atom_id res chain seq x y z
N MET A 1 24.11 -5.14 1.98
CA MET A 1 23.18 -5.69 3.00
C MET A 1 21.87 -6.01 2.30
N GLY A 2 21.50 -7.29 2.19
CA GLY A 2 20.22 -7.64 1.58
C GLY A 2 19.07 -7.09 2.44
N LEU A 3 18.18 -6.29 1.84
CA LEU A 3 16.97 -5.85 2.52
C LEU A 3 16.09 -7.10 2.73
N ARG A 4 16.11 -7.66 3.95
CA ARG A 4 15.17 -8.71 4.31
C ARG A 4 13.76 -8.14 4.25
N SER A 5 12.88 -8.81 3.52
CA SER A 5 11.45 -8.50 3.41
C SER A 5 10.62 -9.68 3.89
N ARG A 6 9.41 -9.40 4.34
CA ARG A 6 8.38 -10.39 4.67
C ARG A 6 7.19 -10.17 3.73
N THR A 7 6.59 -11.25 3.25
CA THR A 7 5.39 -11.15 2.43
C THR A 7 4.17 -11.20 3.34
N LEU A 8 3.35 -10.16 3.26
CA LEU A 8 2.08 -10.09 3.96
C LEU A 8 0.97 -10.38 2.97
N GLU A 9 0.03 -11.20 3.37
CA GLU A 9 -1.23 -11.31 2.67
C GLU A 9 -2.25 -10.42 3.37
N ILE A 10 -2.82 -9.49 2.61
CA ILE A 10 -3.80 -8.53 3.10
C ILE A 10 -5.07 -8.72 2.27
N THR A 11 -6.21 -8.82 2.95
CA THR A 11 -7.53 -8.82 2.31
C THR A 11 -8.30 -7.62 2.82
N VAL A 12 -8.58 -6.68 1.93
CA VAL A 12 -9.45 -5.53 2.25
C VAL A 12 -10.89 -6.00 2.08
N ILE A 13 -11.62 -6.09 3.19
CA ILE A 13 -12.99 -6.63 3.22
C ILE A 13 -13.94 -5.51 2.83
N SER A 14 -14.04 -4.49 3.69
CA SER A 14 -15.04 -3.43 3.57
C SER A 14 -14.60 -2.12 4.21
N GLY A 15 -15.33 -1.05 3.94
CA GLY A 15 -15.19 0.27 4.56
C GLY A 15 -16.56 0.82 4.94
N GLU A 16 -16.69 1.22 6.20
CA GLU A 16 -17.94 1.70 6.78
C GLU A 16 -17.90 3.19 7.05
N ASN A 17 -19.04 3.86 6.83
CA ASN A 17 -19.26 5.27 7.17
C ASN A 17 -18.19 6.21 6.57
N VAL A 18 -17.68 5.84 5.40
CA VAL A 18 -16.76 6.69 4.65
C VAL A 18 -17.63 7.64 3.85
N ARG A 19 -17.43 8.95 4.03
CA ARG A 19 -18.17 9.97 3.29
C ARG A 19 -17.64 10.02 1.86
N ILE A 20 -18.24 9.23 0.99
CA ILE A 20 -17.81 9.10 -0.40
C ILE A 20 -18.93 9.62 -1.28
N MET A 21 -18.57 10.34 -2.35
CA MET A 21 -19.54 10.85 -3.30
C MET A 21 -19.79 9.89 -4.48
N GLU A 22 -18.84 8.98 -4.79
CA GLU A 22 -18.89 8.03 -5.92
C GLU A 22 -17.98 6.79 -5.69
N ASP A 23 -17.44 6.17 -6.75
CA ASP A 23 -16.58 5.00 -6.67
C ASP A 23 -15.27 5.30 -5.90
N ALA A 24 -14.89 4.40 -5.00
CA ALA A 24 -13.65 4.51 -4.22
C ALA A 24 -12.82 3.22 -4.25
N TYR A 25 -11.51 3.40 -4.14
CA TYR A 25 -10.52 2.33 -4.08
C TYR A 25 -9.59 2.55 -2.91
N VAL A 26 -8.94 1.47 -2.46
CA VAL A 26 -7.99 1.50 -1.35
C VAL A 26 -6.59 1.27 -1.90
N VAL A 27 -5.67 2.13 -1.54
CA VAL A 27 -4.24 1.99 -1.80
C VAL A 27 -3.56 1.58 -0.50
N VAL A 28 -2.91 0.43 -0.50
CA VAL A 28 -2.16 -0.07 0.66
C VAL A 28 -0.68 0.10 0.38
N ARG A 29 0.01 0.82 1.26
CA ARG A 29 1.42 1.18 1.15
C ARG A 29 2.17 0.63 2.36
N ALA A 30 3.04 -0.35 2.13
CA ALA A 30 4.08 -0.67 3.10
C ALA A 30 5.18 0.36 2.90
N GLU A 31 5.71 0.99 3.97
CA GLU A 31 6.70 2.09 4.06
C GLU A 31 7.87 2.13 3.04
N SER A 32 8.01 1.09 2.24
CA SER A 32 8.68 1.02 0.94
C SER A 32 7.95 1.68 -0.25
N LEU A 33 8.56 1.57 -1.43
CA LEU A 33 7.95 1.87 -2.73
C LEU A 33 6.89 0.83 -3.17
N ASN A 34 6.64 -0.22 -2.39
CA ASN A 34 5.63 -1.23 -2.70
C ASN A 34 4.24 -0.73 -2.30
N CYS A 35 3.37 -0.58 -3.30
CA CYS A 35 1.97 -0.25 -3.11
C CYS A 35 1.07 -1.26 -3.84
N CYS A 36 -0.03 -1.62 -3.20
CA CYS A 36 -1.11 -2.39 -3.81
C CYS A 36 -2.35 -1.51 -3.90
N THR A 37 -3.17 -1.72 -4.92
CA THR A 37 -4.40 -0.95 -5.10
C THR A 37 -5.55 -1.91 -5.37
N THR A 38 -6.65 -1.74 -4.65
CA THR A 38 -7.85 -2.54 -4.85
C THR A 38 -8.65 -2.03 -6.05
N ARG A 39 -9.62 -2.84 -6.50
CA ARG A 39 -10.60 -2.38 -7.49
C ARG A 39 -11.45 -1.25 -6.90
N SER A 40 -11.96 -0.36 -7.74
CA SER A 40 -12.97 0.61 -7.34
C SER A 40 -14.27 -0.10 -6.95
N ALA A 41 -14.75 0.14 -5.73
CA ALA A 41 -16.08 -0.23 -5.26
C ALA A 41 -17.01 0.96 -5.45
N LYS A 42 -18.24 0.70 -5.90
CA LYS A 42 -19.28 1.71 -6.02
C LYS A 42 -20.03 1.83 -4.70
N ASP A 43 -20.32 3.05 -4.28
CA ASP A 43 -21.27 3.28 -3.20
C ASP A 43 -22.69 3.13 -3.74
N ASP A 44 -23.49 2.28 -3.10
CA ASP A 44 -24.91 2.08 -3.40
C ASP A 44 -25.81 2.98 -2.55
N GLY A 45 -25.22 3.95 -1.83
CA GLY A 45 -25.90 4.86 -0.92
C GLY A 45 -26.05 4.30 0.50
N SER A 46 -25.53 3.10 0.77
CA SER A 46 -25.53 2.51 2.12
C SER A 46 -24.39 3.02 3.00
N ASN A 47 -23.49 3.87 2.48
CA ASN A 47 -22.24 4.29 3.15
C ASN A 47 -21.36 3.09 3.54
N PHE A 48 -21.54 1.96 2.85
CA PHE A 48 -20.81 0.74 3.04
C PHE A 48 -20.17 0.34 1.71
N LEU A 49 -18.85 0.24 1.70
CA LEU A 49 -18.11 -0.24 0.54
C LEU A 49 -17.63 -1.65 0.79
N SER A 50 -17.89 -2.54 -0.16
CA SER A 50 -17.32 -3.88 -0.18
C SER A 50 -16.27 -3.98 -1.29
N TRP A 51 -15.03 -4.28 -0.91
CA TRP A 51 -13.96 -4.56 -1.86
C TRP A 51 -13.68 -6.05 -1.98
N ASN A 52 -13.68 -6.76 -0.84
CA ASN A 52 -13.35 -8.19 -0.72
C ASN A 52 -12.16 -8.61 -1.59
N GLN A 53 -11.11 -7.79 -1.59
CA GLN A 53 -9.96 -7.94 -2.48
C GLN A 53 -8.73 -8.38 -1.68
N LYS A 54 -8.18 -9.51 -2.10
CA LYS A 54 -6.97 -10.11 -1.54
C LYS A 54 -5.74 -9.79 -2.39
N PHE A 55 -4.62 -9.47 -1.76
CA PHE A 55 -3.34 -9.22 -2.40
C PHE A 55 -2.16 -9.57 -1.49
N LEU A 56 -0.99 -9.77 -2.12
CA LEU A 56 0.28 -9.99 -1.45
C LEU A 56 1.10 -8.70 -1.50
N LEU A 57 1.60 -8.28 -0.35
CA LEU A 57 2.41 -7.07 -0.19
C LEU A 57 3.73 -7.42 0.48
N ASP A 58 4.84 -7.14 -0.22
CA ASP A 58 6.17 -7.31 0.34
C ASP A 58 6.51 -6.11 1.24
N MET A 59 6.53 -6.35 2.54
CA MET A 59 6.89 -5.37 3.55
C MET A 59 8.36 -5.57 3.94
N PRO A 60 9.21 -4.53 3.87
CA PRO A 60 10.55 -4.64 4.39
C PRO A 60 10.56 -4.92 5.89
N MET A 61 11.54 -5.67 6.39
CA MET A 61 11.66 -5.96 7.83
C MET A 61 11.83 -4.70 8.68
N HIS A 62 12.39 -3.63 8.11
CA HIS A 62 12.58 -2.33 8.77
C HIS A 62 11.34 -1.43 8.76
N ALA A 63 10.31 -1.77 7.98
CA ALA A 63 9.08 -1.00 7.95
C ALA A 63 8.35 -1.16 9.29
N ARG A 64 7.88 -0.04 9.85
CA ARG A 64 7.21 0.02 11.15
C ARG A 64 5.71 0.18 11.01
N SER A 65 5.22 0.55 9.83
CA SER A 65 3.79 0.74 9.61
C SER A 65 3.36 0.43 8.18
N ILE A 66 2.07 0.13 8.03
CA ILE A 66 1.38 0.05 6.75
C ILE A 66 0.33 1.14 6.72
N THR A 67 0.21 1.82 5.59
CA THR A 67 -0.76 2.89 5.39
C THR A 67 -1.83 2.43 4.40
N PHE A 68 -3.09 2.55 4.78
CA PHE A 68 -4.25 2.34 3.94
C PHE A 68 -4.83 3.71 3.60
N GLU A 69 -4.80 4.06 2.32
CA GLU A 69 -5.33 5.31 1.79
C GLU A 69 -6.58 4.99 0.98
N VAL A 70 -7.73 5.51 1.40
CA VAL A 70 -8.97 5.44 0.62
C VAL A 70 -9.01 6.64 -0.31
N GLN A 71 -9.11 6.39 -1.61
CA GLN A 71 -9.14 7.42 -2.65
C GLN A 71 -10.44 7.29 -3.46
N CYS A 72 -10.95 8.41 -3.97
CA CYS A 72 -12.12 8.45 -4.83
C CYS A 72 -11.70 8.58 -6.30
N SER A 73 -12.38 7.88 -7.21
CA SER A 73 -12.08 7.94 -8.64
C SER A 73 -12.43 9.29 -9.28
N LYS A 74 -13.51 9.93 -8.82
CA LYS A 74 -14.03 11.19 -9.37
C LYS A 74 -13.10 12.35 -9.09
N PHE A 75 -12.62 12.41 -7.85
CA PHE A 75 -11.61 13.36 -7.43
C PHE A 75 -10.25 12.67 -7.51
N LYS A 76 -9.63 12.69 -8.69
CA LYS A 76 -8.15 12.59 -8.82
C LYS A 76 -7.42 13.74 -8.10
N SER A 77 -8.07 14.36 -7.11
CA SER A 77 -7.45 15.31 -6.21
C SER A 77 -6.37 14.56 -5.44
N PHE A 78 -5.24 15.22 -5.28
CA PHE A 78 -4.05 14.80 -4.53
C PHE A 78 -4.31 14.37 -3.06
N ARG A 79 -5.57 14.33 -2.59
CA ARG A 79 -5.95 14.12 -1.21
C ARG A 79 -6.73 12.81 -1.08
N PRO A 80 -6.23 11.84 -0.29
CA PRO A 80 -7.03 10.68 0.09
C PRO A 80 -8.22 11.13 0.95
N LEU A 81 -9.35 10.45 0.80
CA LEU A 81 -10.54 10.69 1.62
C LEU A 81 -10.31 10.28 3.07
N GLY A 82 -9.56 9.21 3.27
CA GLY A 82 -9.24 8.68 4.58
C GLY A 82 -7.92 7.94 4.56
N VAL A 83 -7.16 8.08 5.63
CA VAL A 83 -5.89 7.40 5.83
C VAL A 83 -5.93 6.68 7.17
N ALA A 84 -5.62 5.39 7.16
CA ALA A 84 -5.36 4.60 8.35
C ALA A 84 -3.89 4.15 8.32
N ARG A 85 -3.16 4.43 9.40
CA ARG A 85 -1.79 3.95 9.59
C ARG A 85 -1.82 2.90 10.69
N ILE A 86 -1.42 1.68 10.33
CA ILE A 86 -1.42 0.52 11.23
C ILE A 86 0.03 0.21 11.56
N ALA A 87 0.33 0.04 12.84
CA ALA A 87 1.68 -0.29 13.26
C ALA A 87 1.97 -1.76 12.95
N ALA A 88 3.20 -2.05 12.54
CA ALA A 88 3.64 -3.42 12.26
C ALA A 88 3.46 -4.32 13.49
N SER A 89 3.65 -3.75 14.70
CA SER A 89 3.42 -4.42 15.97
C SER A 89 2.01 -5.00 16.12
N ASP A 90 1.00 -4.36 15.53
CA ASP A 90 -0.40 -4.77 15.70
C ASP A 90 -0.68 -6.14 15.08
N PHE A 91 0.07 -6.52 14.04
CA PHE A 91 -0.12 -7.77 13.33
C PHE A 91 1.10 -8.70 13.32
N LEU A 92 2.31 -8.20 13.62
CA LEU A 92 3.49 -9.04 13.88
C LEU A 92 3.57 -9.51 15.33
N GLY A 93 2.92 -8.81 16.27
CA GLY A 93 3.09 -9.03 17.70
C GLY A 93 4.49 -8.66 18.21
N ASP A 94 4.58 -8.38 19.51
CA ASP A 94 5.83 -8.58 20.25
C ASP A 94 5.91 -10.07 20.59
N ALA A 95 6.81 -10.80 19.94
CA ALA A 95 7.25 -12.16 20.24
C ALA A 95 6.29 -13.37 20.10
N ASP A 96 4.95 -13.25 20.21
CA ASP A 96 4.07 -14.43 20.40
C ASP A 96 2.91 -14.61 19.40
N VAL A 97 2.90 -13.91 18.25
CA VAL A 97 1.89 -14.19 17.21
C VAL A 97 2.34 -15.41 16.39
N PRO A 98 1.54 -16.50 16.32
CA PRO A 98 1.86 -17.64 15.49
C PRO A 98 1.99 -17.20 14.02
N GLU A 99 3.11 -17.55 13.38
CA GLU A 99 3.25 -17.41 11.94
C GLU A 99 2.01 -18.06 11.26
N ASN A 100 1.44 -17.38 10.26
CA ASN A 100 0.26 -17.81 9.51
C ASN A 100 -1.13 -17.69 10.21
N GLN A 101 -1.27 -17.00 11.36
CA GLN A 101 -2.60 -16.66 11.87
C GLN A 101 -3.23 -15.50 11.08
N LEU A 102 -4.46 -15.70 10.60
CA LEU A 102 -5.25 -14.64 9.98
C LEU A 102 -5.85 -13.75 11.07
N GLN A 103 -5.52 -12.47 11.05
CA GLN A 103 -6.05 -11.48 11.98
C GLN A 103 -7.03 -10.57 11.25
N GLU A 104 -8.22 -10.40 11.81
CA GLU A 104 -9.21 -9.43 11.34
C GLU A 104 -9.08 -8.15 12.15
N LEU A 105 -8.85 -7.04 11.46
CA LEU A 105 -8.58 -5.73 12.04
C LEU A 105 -9.55 -4.70 11.49
N SER A 106 -9.99 -3.80 12.37
CA SER A 106 -10.90 -2.71 12.06
C SER A 106 -10.26 -1.40 12.48
N TYR A 107 -9.91 -0.54 11.53
CA TYR A 107 -9.17 0.70 11.80
C TYR A 107 -9.94 1.94 11.40
N GLY A 108 -9.95 2.95 12.27
CA GLY A 108 -10.54 4.24 11.97
C GLY A 108 -9.75 4.98 10.90
N LEU A 109 -10.42 5.37 9.82
CA LEU A 109 -9.84 6.24 8.80
C LEU A 109 -9.86 7.69 9.30
N ARG A 110 -8.78 8.42 9.01
CA ARG A 110 -8.70 9.86 9.30
C ARG A 110 -8.56 10.65 8.01
N ASP A 111 -9.32 11.72 7.88
CA ASP A 111 -9.14 12.64 6.76
C ASP A 111 -7.83 13.44 6.93
N TRP A 112 -7.54 14.29 5.94
CA TRP A 112 -6.36 15.15 5.94
C TRP A 112 -6.40 16.24 7.03
N GLU A 113 -7.57 16.53 7.60
CA GLU A 113 -7.75 17.43 8.74
C GLU A 113 -7.60 16.68 10.09
N GLY A 114 -7.38 15.36 10.05
CA GLY A 114 -7.28 14.48 11.22
C GLY A 114 -8.62 14.06 11.82
N LYS A 115 -9.76 14.47 11.24
CA LYS A 115 -11.10 14.07 11.66
C LYS A 115 -11.35 12.62 11.25
N ARG A 116 -12.14 11.93 12.07
CA ARG A 116 -12.52 10.54 11.79
C ARG A 116 -13.46 10.50 10.58
N ASN A 117 -13.08 9.76 9.54
CA ASN A 117 -13.83 9.60 8.30
C ASN A 117 -14.02 8.12 7.95
N GLY A 118 -14.82 7.43 8.77
CA GLY A 118 -15.17 6.03 8.59
C GLY A 118 -14.21 5.03 9.25
N VAL A 119 -14.42 3.75 8.97
CA VAL A 119 -13.65 2.60 9.46
C VAL A 119 -13.36 1.67 8.30
N ILE A 120 -12.16 1.11 8.24
CA ILE A 120 -11.79 0.08 7.26
C ILE A 120 -11.63 -1.26 7.96
N HIS A 121 -12.23 -2.30 7.37
CA HIS A 121 -12.14 -3.68 7.81
C HIS A 121 -11.24 -4.45 6.85
N PHE A 122 -10.22 -5.09 7.40
CA PHE A 122 -9.29 -5.88 6.60
C PHE A 122 -8.78 -7.06 7.42
N THR A 123 -8.32 -8.09 6.73
CA THR A 123 -7.55 -9.16 7.34
C THR A 123 -6.11 -9.11 6.88
N VAL A 124 -5.22 -9.54 7.77
CA VAL A 124 -3.79 -9.64 7.50
C VAL A 124 -3.26 -10.97 8.01
N ARG A 125 -2.35 -11.58 7.25
CA ARG A 125 -1.54 -12.71 7.70
C ARG A 125 -0.11 -12.60 7.17
N VAL A 126 0.85 -13.04 7.97
CA VAL A 126 2.25 -13.15 7.54
C VAL A 126 2.41 -14.47 6.79
N VAL A 127 2.88 -14.41 5.55
CA VAL A 127 3.18 -15.60 4.74
C VAL A 127 4.62 -16.03 5.08
N PRO A 128 4.83 -17.28 5.53
CA PRO A 128 6.18 -17.76 5.80
C PRO A 128 7.00 -17.79 4.50
N PRO A 129 8.30 -17.46 4.55
CA PRO A 129 9.15 -17.61 3.38
C PRO A 129 9.13 -19.07 2.91
N PRO A 130 9.23 -19.31 1.59
CA PRO A 130 9.37 -20.68 1.10
C PRO A 130 10.58 -21.33 1.78
N PRO A 131 10.50 -22.62 2.16
CA PRO A 131 11.64 -23.32 2.74
C PRO A 131 12.83 -23.19 1.78
N PRO A 132 14.06 -23.03 2.29
CA PRO A 132 15.25 -22.93 1.45
C PRO A 132 15.32 -24.18 0.59
N THR A 133 14.94 -24.04 -0.67
CA THR A 133 15.02 -25.12 -1.65
C THR A 133 16.48 -25.13 -2.06
N GLU A 134 17.22 -26.16 -1.66
CA GLU A 134 18.53 -26.43 -2.23
C GLU A 134 18.44 -26.31 -3.75
N GLU A 135 19.36 -25.53 -4.32
CA GLU A 135 19.39 -25.16 -5.72
C GLU A 135 19.38 -26.41 -6.61
N LYS A 136 18.21 -26.71 -7.20
CA LYS A 136 18.16 -27.41 -8.49
C LYS A 136 17.50 -26.50 -9.50
N TRP A 137 18.37 -25.90 -10.31
CA TRP A 137 18.06 -25.17 -11.51
C TRP A 137 17.09 -25.96 -12.40
N VAL A 138 15.82 -25.56 -12.40
CA VAL A 138 14.88 -25.92 -13.46
C VAL A 138 14.21 -24.65 -13.92
N LYS A 139 14.57 -24.21 -15.13
CA LYS A 139 14.00 -23.05 -15.81
C LYS A 139 12.48 -23.25 -15.98
N PRO A 140 11.62 -22.28 -15.62
CA PRO A 140 10.26 -22.26 -16.15
C PRO A 140 10.18 -21.32 -17.36
N SER A 141 9.63 -21.89 -18.41
CA SER A 141 9.34 -21.30 -19.70
C SER A 141 8.02 -20.50 -19.63
N VAL A 142 8.12 -19.21 -19.98
CA VAL A 142 7.11 -18.27 -20.55
C VAL A 142 5.71 -18.04 -19.95
N LYS A 143 5.41 -16.73 -19.84
CA LYS A 143 4.14 -15.96 -19.96
C LYS A 143 3.23 -15.81 -18.73
N ALA A 144 3.35 -14.65 -18.08
CA ALA A 144 2.33 -13.57 -18.11
C ALA A 144 2.92 -12.30 -17.47
N VAL A 145 3.31 -11.33 -18.30
CA VAL A 145 3.67 -9.98 -17.84
C VAL A 145 2.36 -9.26 -17.52
N VAL A 146 2.05 -9.08 -16.24
CA VAL A 146 1.15 -8.01 -15.80
C VAL A 146 2.02 -6.82 -15.46
N THR A 147 1.88 -5.78 -16.27
CA THR A 147 2.60 -4.51 -16.19
C THR A 147 2.45 -3.90 -14.80
N ARG A 148 3.54 -3.92 -14.02
CA ARG A 148 3.67 -3.12 -12.79
C ARG A 148 3.67 -1.65 -13.19
N LYS A 149 2.56 -0.95 -12.95
CA LYS A 149 2.56 0.51 -13.01
C LYS A 149 3.05 1.02 -11.66
N GLY A 150 4.36 1.29 -11.58
CA GLY A 150 4.92 2.03 -10.46
C GLY A 150 4.21 3.37 -10.35
N CYS A 151 3.62 3.67 -9.20
CA CYS A 151 3.11 5.00 -8.90
C CYS A 151 4.29 5.86 -8.46
N GLY A 152 5.17 6.17 -9.41
CA GLY A 152 6.14 7.24 -9.31
C GLY A 152 5.64 8.39 -10.16
N ASP A 153 5.21 9.47 -9.51
CA ASP A 153 5.02 10.76 -10.18
C ASP A 153 6.42 11.25 -10.60
N GLY A 154 6.88 10.74 -11.74
CA GLY A 154 8.09 11.20 -12.38
C GLY A 154 7.81 12.58 -12.98
N MET A 155 8.34 13.61 -12.34
CA MET A 155 8.49 14.93 -12.94
C MET A 155 9.19 14.75 -14.29
N LYS A 156 8.45 15.02 -15.37
CA LYS A 156 8.98 14.98 -16.73
C LYS A 156 9.78 16.26 -16.96
N VAL A 157 11.08 16.22 -16.73
CA VAL A 157 12.00 17.22 -17.27
C VAL A 157 12.23 16.85 -18.73
N GLY A 158 11.60 17.62 -19.62
CA GLY A 158 11.87 17.59 -21.04
C GLY A 158 13.23 18.21 -21.30
N ASP A 159 14.14 17.40 -21.84
CA ASP A 159 15.39 17.83 -22.44
C ASP A 159 15.07 18.68 -23.69
N ASN A 160 15.71 19.85 -23.83
CA ASN A 160 16.14 20.48 -25.09
C ASN A 160 16.61 21.92 -24.83
N ASN A 161 17.90 22.10 -24.54
CA ASN A 161 18.82 22.94 -25.33
C ASN A 161 20.09 23.33 -24.55
N LYS A 162 21.16 23.43 -25.34
CA LYS A 162 22.56 23.64 -24.94
C LYS A 162 22.76 25.06 -24.42
N GLU A 163 23.11 25.22 -23.15
CA GLU A 163 23.93 26.35 -22.69
C GLU A 163 24.59 26.01 -21.35
N VAL A 164 25.92 26.05 -21.32
CA VAL A 164 26.73 25.77 -20.13
C VAL A 164 26.81 27.07 -19.33
N VAL A 165 26.10 27.15 -18.21
CA VAL A 165 26.30 28.21 -17.21
C VAL A 165 26.98 27.59 -16.00
N VAL A 166 28.26 27.94 -15.83
CA VAL A 166 29.04 27.58 -14.64
C VAL A 166 28.60 28.49 -13.50
N GLY A 167 27.69 28.00 -12.64
CA GLY A 167 27.28 28.67 -11.41
C GLY A 167 28.03 28.10 -10.21
N VAL A 168 28.85 28.93 -9.57
CA VAL A 168 29.64 28.64 -8.36
C VAL A 168 28.72 28.35 -7.16
N PRO A 169 28.96 27.29 -6.36
CA PRO A 169 28.13 27.02 -5.18
C PRO A 169 28.52 27.94 -4.00
N PHE A 170 27.63 28.85 -3.63
CA PHE A 170 27.70 29.59 -2.38
C PHE A 170 27.29 28.69 -1.21
N TRP A 171 28.18 28.57 -0.22
CA TRP A 171 27.92 27.95 1.07
C TRP A 171 27.24 28.96 2.01
N TRP A 172 26.31 28.50 2.86
CA TRP A 172 25.92 29.24 4.06
C TRP A 172 26.23 28.44 5.32
N ASN A 173 26.71 29.19 6.32
CA ASN A 173 27.03 28.81 7.70
C ASN A 173 25.82 28.30 8.47
#